data_AF-A0A2E0UYD4-F1
#
_entry.id   AF-A0A2E0UYD4-F1
#
_cell.length_a   1.000
_cell.length_b   1.000
_cell.length_c   1.000
_cell.angle_alpha   90.00
_cell.angle_beta   90.00
_cell.angle_gamma   90.00
#
_symmetry.space_group_name_H-M   'P 1'
#
loop_
_entity.id
_entity.type
_entity.pdbx_description
1 polymer ?
#
loop_
_entity_poly.entity_id
_entity_poly.type
_entity_poly.pdbx_seq_one_letter_code
_entity_poly.pdbx_strand_id
1 'polypeptide(L)'
;MSPIVAFILGLLVGWLVEWVIDWLYWRKRLQQNQAALQTCQDKQKDWDSQIKALITENEELKKQLKQTKPQVTAPVQAAEPIVPPTPDKLQKIKGIGPVIEKKLNEAGVYTFEQLASKNTEYLREVLGAVIERLADEDAIIQQAQLFADQKQSKAG
;
A
#
# COMPACT_ATOMS: atom_id res chain seq x y z
N MET A 1 -63.99 13.05 43.71
CA MET A 1 -62.67 13.04 43.04
C MET A 1 -62.05 14.42 43.23
N SER A 2 -60.88 14.52 43.83
CA SER A 2 -60.23 15.82 44.04
C SER A 2 -59.65 16.33 42.71
N PRO A 3 -59.78 17.63 42.39
CA PRO A 3 -59.28 18.20 41.13
C PRO A 3 -57.76 18.03 40.96
N ILE A 4 -57.04 17.97 42.07
CA ILE A 4 -55.59 17.71 42.12
C ILE A 4 -55.25 16.30 41.61
N VAL A 5 -56.05 15.29 41.96
CA VAL A 5 -55.84 13.90 41.50
C VAL A 5 -56.06 13.78 40.00
N ALA A 6 -57.04 14.49 39.43
CA ALA A 6 -57.25 14.51 37.99
C ALA A 6 -56.08 15.15 37.23
N PHE A 7 -55.49 16.22 37.78
CA PHE A 7 -54.31 16.88 37.19
C PHE A 7 -53.07 15.96 37.19
N ILE A 8 -52.82 15.28 38.32
CA ILE A 8 -51.70 14.33 38.44
C ILE A 8 -51.88 13.15 37.50
N LEU A 9 -53.11 12.61 37.36
CA LEU A 9 -53.40 11.53 36.43
C LEU A 9 -53.14 11.92 34.98
N GLY A 10 -53.55 13.12 34.56
CA GLY A 10 -53.28 13.61 33.20
C GLY A 10 -51.78 13.75 32.93
N LEU A 11 -51.02 14.26 33.91
CA LEU A 11 -49.57 14.41 33.79
C LEU A 11 -48.84 13.06 33.73
N LEU A 12 -49.26 12.08 34.53
CA LEU A 12 -48.73 10.72 34.48
C LEU A 12 -49.03 10.02 33.16
N VAL A 13 -50.24 10.19 32.61
CA VAL A 13 -50.61 9.63 31.31
C VAL A 13 -49.79 10.27 30.19
N GLY A 14 -49.64 11.59 30.19
CA GLY A 14 -48.79 12.30 29.22
C GLY A 14 -47.34 11.84 29.28
N TRP A 15 -46.78 11.73 30.48
CA TRP A 15 -45.42 11.24 30.70
C TRP A 15 -45.22 9.79 30.23
N LEU A 16 -46.21 8.91 30.47
CA LEU A 16 -46.18 7.52 30.01
C LEU A 16 -46.20 7.44 28.47
N VAL A 17 -47.01 8.29 27.82
CA VAL A 17 -47.09 8.32 26.35
C VAL A 17 -45.76 8.78 25.73
N GLU A 18 -45.14 9.83 26.26
CA GLU A 18 -43.80 10.27 25.83
C GLU A 18 -42.77 9.15 26.01
N TRP A 19 -42.75 8.50 27.17
CA TRP A 19 -41.82 7.41 27.46
C TRP A 19 -41.99 6.21 26.52
N VAL A 20 -43.23 5.84 26.18
CA VAL A 20 -43.51 4.75 25.24
C VAL A 20 -43.02 5.08 23.84
N ILE A 21 -43.20 6.33 23.38
CA ILE A 21 -42.70 6.80 22.08
C ILE A 21 -41.16 6.75 22.05
N ASP A 22 -40.50 7.25 23.09
CA ASP A 22 -39.04 7.21 23.21
C ASP A 22 -38.51 5.77 23.29
N TRP A 23 -39.18 4.88 24.03
CA TRP A 23 -38.79 3.47 24.12
C TRP A 23 -38.90 2.75 22.77
N LEU A 24 -39.97 2.99 22.00
CA LEU A 24 -40.13 2.43 20.66
C LEU A 24 -39.07 2.96 19.70
N TYR A 25 -38.79 4.27 19.76
CA TYR A 25 -37.75 4.91 18.97
C TYR A 25 -36.36 4.34 19.31
N TRP A 26 -36.03 4.21 20.59
CA TRP A 26 -34.73 3.73 21.04
C TRP A 26 -34.53 2.23 20.79
N ARG A 27 -35.58 1.42 20.95
CA ARG A 27 -35.56 -0.02 20.69
C ARG A 27 -35.14 -0.35 19.26
N LYS A 28 -35.64 0.40 18.27
CA LYS A 28 -35.26 0.21 16.86
C LYS A 28 -33.82 0.67 16.58
N ARG A 29 -33.39 1.76 17.23
CA ARG A 29 -32.04 2.35 17.04
C ARG A 29 -30.92 1.48 17.63
N LEU A 30 -31.16 0.76 18.72
CA LEU A 30 -30.15 -0.13 19.32
C LEU A 30 -29.78 -1.30 18.39
N GLN A 31 -30.77 -1.86 17.69
CA GLN A 31 -30.56 -3.05 16.86
C GLN A 31 -29.68 -2.76 15.63
N GLN A 32 -29.83 -1.59 15.01
CA GLN A 32 -29.01 -1.17 13.86
C GLN A 32 -27.53 -0.99 14.24
N ASN A 33 -27.26 -0.40 15.41
CA ASN A 33 -25.89 -0.19 15.88
C ASN A 33 -25.20 -1.52 16.24
N GLN A 34 -25.93 -2.50 16.76
CA GLN A 34 -25.37 -3.81 17.10
C GLN A 34 -25.02 -4.65 15.86
N ALA A 35 -25.85 -4.61 14.81
CA ALA A 35 -25.57 -5.31 13.56
C ALA A 35 -24.29 -4.78 12.87
N ALA A 36 -24.10 -3.45 12.85
CA ALA A 36 -22.89 -2.84 12.32
C ALA A 36 -21.64 -3.31 13.09
N LEU A 37 -21.69 -3.35 14.42
CA LEU A 37 -20.59 -3.85 15.26
C LEU A 37 -20.25 -5.31 14.96
N GLN A 38 -21.26 -6.17 14.80
CA GLN A 38 -21.05 -7.58 14.45
C GLN A 38 -20.36 -7.72 13.09
N THR A 39 -20.83 -6.99 12.06
CA THR A 39 -20.18 -7.05 10.74
C THR A 39 -18.72 -6.59 10.77
N CYS A 40 -18.38 -5.60 11.59
CA CYS A 40 -16.99 -5.16 11.76
C CYS A 40 -16.15 -6.23 12.48
N GLN A 41 -16.71 -6.88 13.51
CA GLN A 41 -16.02 -7.96 14.23
C GLN A 41 -15.80 -9.20 13.37
N ASP A 42 -16.78 -9.57 12.55
CA ASP A 42 -16.67 -10.71 11.64
C ASP A 42 -15.62 -10.46 10.58
N LYS A 43 -15.60 -9.24 10.00
CA LYS A 43 -14.51 -8.81 9.12
C LYS A 43 -13.16 -8.89 9.82
N GLN A 44 -13.04 -8.43 11.06
CA GLN A 44 -11.78 -8.49 11.81
C GLN A 44 -11.26 -9.93 11.94
N LYS A 45 -12.14 -10.89 12.29
CA LYS A 45 -11.76 -12.31 12.38
C LYS A 45 -11.34 -12.90 11.04
N ASP A 46 -12.00 -12.50 9.97
CA ASP A 46 -11.65 -12.93 8.61
C ASP A 46 -10.27 -12.39 8.20
N TRP A 47 -10.02 -11.10 8.39
CA TRP A 47 -8.71 -10.48 8.16
C TRP A 47 -7.60 -11.15 8.99
N ASP A 48 -7.87 -11.44 10.27
CA ASP A 48 -6.92 -12.14 11.15
C ASP A 48 -6.59 -13.55 10.64
N SER A 49 -7.57 -14.24 10.07
CA SER A 49 -7.40 -15.59 9.49
C SER A 49 -6.57 -15.53 8.22
N GLN A 50 -6.83 -14.55 7.35
CA GLN A 50 -6.07 -14.32 6.12
C GLN A 50 -4.59 -13.97 6.42
N ILE A 51 -4.34 -13.09 7.40
CA ILE A 51 -2.97 -12.73 7.81
C ILE A 51 -2.20 -13.96 8.30
N LYS A 52 -2.83 -14.81 9.14
CA LYS A 52 -2.19 -16.04 9.62
C LYS A 52 -1.85 -16.99 8.48
N ALA A 53 -2.78 -17.20 7.54
CA ALA A 53 -2.55 -18.05 6.37
C ALA A 53 -1.38 -17.54 5.50
N LEU A 54 -1.36 -16.24 5.21
CA LEU A 54 -0.28 -15.61 4.43
C LEU A 54 1.07 -15.69 5.14
N ILE A 55 1.11 -15.55 6.47
CA ILE A 55 2.34 -15.71 7.24
C ILE A 55 2.86 -17.14 7.10
N THR A 56 1.99 -18.14 7.23
CA THR A 56 2.36 -19.55 7.08
C THR A 56 2.88 -19.85 5.66
N GLU A 57 2.17 -19.39 4.63
CA GLU A 57 2.61 -19.53 3.24
C GLU A 57 3.99 -18.88 3.01
N ASN A 58 4.20 -17.67 3.53
CA ASN A 58 5.49 -17.00 3.43
C ASN A 58 6.61 -17.74 4.17
N GLU A 59 6.32 -18.34 5.31
CA GLU A 59 7.31 -19.18 6.03
C GLU A 59 7.65 -20.44 5.23
N GLU A 60 6.67 -21.07 4.60
CA GLU A 60 6.87 -22.23 3.72
C GLU A 60 7.65 -21.85 2.47
N LEU A 61 7.30 -20.76 1.78
CA LEU A 61 8.03 -20.24 0.64
C LEU A 61 9.47 -19.87 1.03
N LYS A 62 9.69 -19.26 2.19
CA LYS A 62 11.05 -18.98 2.70
C LYS A 62 11.82 -20.26 2.99
N LYS A 63 11.19 -21.32 3.50
CA LYS A 63 11.82 -22.63 3.69
C LYS A 63 12.16 -23.28 2.36
N GLN A 64 11.26 -23.22 1.38
CA GLN A 64 11.50 -23.70 0.02
C GLN A 64 12.65 -22.94 -0.63
N LEU A 65 12.70 -21.61 -0.56
CA LEU A 65 13.83 -20.83 -1.09
C LEU A 65 15.17 -21.14 -0.41
N LYS A 66 15.17 -21.43 0.89
CA LYS A 66 16.38 -21.88 1.61
C LYS A 66 16.82 -23.28 1.19
N GLN A 67 15.90 -24.13 0.75
CA GLN A 67 16.16 -25.48 0.27
C GLN A 67 16.46 -25.52 -1.24
N THR A 68 15.96 -24.56 -2.02
CA THR A 68 16.15 -24.38 -3.47
C THR A 68 17.34 -23.46 -3.77
N LYS A 69 18.48 -23.71 -3.13
CA LYS A 69 19.78 -23.22 -3.60
C LYS A 69 20.78 -24.34 -3.39
N PRO A 70 21.07 -25.14 -4.44
CA PRO A 70 21.99 -24.67 -5.48
C PRO A 70 21.67 -25.17 -6.91
N GLN A 71 21.12 -24.30 -7.77
CA GLN A 71 21.29 -24.37 -9.23
C GLN A 71 21.34 -22.95 -9.81
N VAL A 72 22.43 -22.25 -9.51
CA VAL A 72 23.08 -21.34 -10.47
C VAL A 72 24.56 -21.71 -10.43
N THR A 73 24.88 -22.81 -11.09
CA THR A 73 26.24 -23.31 -11.32
C THR A 73 26.44 -23.46 -12.82
N ALA A 74 26.52 -22.32 -13.51
CA ALA A 74 27.14 -22.10 -14.81
C ALA A 74 27.49 -20.60 -14.88
N PRO A 75 28.64 -20.22 -15.46
CA PRO A 75 29.45 -19.13 -14.94
C PRO A 75 28.81 -17.75 -15.20
N VAL A 76 28.23 -17.17 -14.15
CA VAL A 76 28.03 -15.72 -14.08
C VAL A 76 29.43 -15.13 -13.89
N GLN A 77 29.97 -14.52 -14.94
CA GLN A 77 31.18 -13.73 -14.86
C GLN A 77 30.99 -12.67 -13.77
N ALA A 78 31.81 -12.79 -12.72
CA ALA A 78 32.12 -11.83 -11.65
C ALA A 78 31.08 -10.70 -11.45
N ALA A 79 30.00 -10.99 -10.73
CA ALA A 79 29.24 -9.96 -10.03
C ALA A 79 29.74 -9.91 -8.59
N GLU A 80 30.39 -8.79 -8.26
CA GLU A 80 30.89 -8.40 -6.94
C GLU A 80 29.80 -8.43 -5.86
N PRO A 81 30.16 -8.44 -4.56
CA PRO A 81 29.21 -8.56 -3.47
C PRO A 81 28.15 -7.47 -3.58
N ILE A 82 26.89 -7.81 -3.33
CA ILE A 82 25.76 -6.87 -3.29
C ILE A 82 25.96 -5.94 -2.08
N VAL A 83 26.82 -4.94 -2.23
CA VAL A 83 26.84 -3.74 -1.41
C VAL A 83 25.50 -3.05 -1.67
N PRO A 84 24.75 -2.62 -0.65
CA PRO A 84 23.54 -1.83 -0.88
C PRO A 84 23.92 -0.66 -1.80
N PRO A 85 23.33 -0.56 -3.00
CA PRO A 85 23.82 0.34 -4.00
C PRO A 85 23.70 1.77 -3.48
N THR A 86 24.81 2.49 -3.45
CA THR A 86 24.82 3.92 -3.13
C THR A 86 23.86 4.63 -4.09
N PRO A 87 22.85 5.37 -3.61
CA PRO A 87 21.87 6.03 -4.47
C PRO A 87 22.56 6.98 -5.44
N ASP A 88 22.31 6.81 -6.73
CA ASP A 88 22.82 7.71 -7.76
C ASP A 88 21.89 8.91 -7.93
N LYS A 89 22.44 10.05 -8.37
CA LYS A 89 21.64 11.22 -8.75
C LYS A 89 21.09 11.03 -10.16
N LEU A 90 19.89 10.48 -10.27
CA LEU A 90 19.23 10.20 -11.55
C LEU A 90 18.96 11.49 -12.35
N GLN A 91 18.94 12.65 -11.69
CA GLN A 91 18.82 13.98 -12.32
C GLN A 91 19.91 14.31 -13.35
N LYS A 92 21.02 13.55 -13.40
CA LYS A 92 22.05 13.71 -14.44
C LYS A 92 21.56 13.32 -15.83
N ILE A 93 20.52 12.49 -15.91
CA ILE A 93 19.90 12.10 -17.16
C ILE A 93 18.98 13.22 -17.64
N LYS A 94 19.13 13.61 -18.90
CA LYS A 94 18.31 14.66 -19.51
C LYS A 94 16.85 14.21 -19.52
N GLY A 95 15.97 15.05 -19.00
CA GLY A 95 14.54 14.74 -18.86
C GLY A 95 14.14 14.26 -17.46
N ILE A 96 15.07 13.79 -16.63
CA ILE A 96 14.78 13.39 -15.25
C ILE A 96 14.91 14.61 -14.32
N GLY A 97 13.77 15.21 -13.98
CA GLY A 97 13.69 16.23 -12.93
C GLY A 97 13.52 15.63 -11.52
N PRO A 98 13.52 16.47 -10.46
CA PRO A 98 13.37 16.02 -9.07
C PRO A 98 12.06 15.27 -8.82
N VAL A 99 11.00 15.57 -9.57
CA VAL A 99 9.70 14.89 -9.48
C VAL A 99 9.78 13.45 -10.01
N ILE A 100 10.47 13.26 -11.14
CA ILE A 100 10.62 11.95 -11.77
C ILE A 100 11.57 11.07 -10.97
N GLU A 101 12.68 11.63 -10.50
CA GLU A 101 13.60 10.93 -9.60
C GLU A 101 12.88 10.45 -8.33
N LYS A 102 12.03 11.29 -7.72
CA LYS A 102 11.24 10.88 -6.56
C LYS A 102 10.32 9.69 -6.86
N LYS A 103 9.60 9.73 -7.99
CA LYS A 103 8.75 8.61 -8.41
C LYS A 103 9.52 7.33 -8.69
N LEU A 104 10.69 7.43 -9.34
CA LEU A 104 11.56 6.29 -9.59
C LEU A 104 12.07 5.67 -8.29
N ASN A 105 12.47 6.52 -7.33
CA ASN A 105 12.87 6.07 -5.99
C ASN A 105 11.70 5.39 -5.25
N GLU A 106 10.49 5.96 -5.29
CA GLU A 106 9.28 5.33 -4.73
C GLU A 106 8.97 3.97 -5.37
N ALA A 107 9.30 3.80 -6.65
CA ALA A 107 9.20 2.53 -7.39
C ALA A 107 10.40 1.58 -7.20
N GLY A 108 11.37 1.96 -6.36
CA GLY A 108 12.52 1.13 -6.01
C GLY A 108 13.73 1.24 -6.95
N VAL A 109 13.76 2.24 -7.83
CA VAL A 109 14.88 2.51 -8.75
C VAL A 109 15.71 3.68 -8.23
N TYR A 110 16.90 3.36 -7.72
CA TYR A 110 17.81 4.31 -7.07
C TYR A 110 19.16 4.47 -7.78
N THR A 111 19.49 3.61 -8.76
CA THR A 111 20.77 3.69 -9.50
C THR A 111 20.60 3.74 -11.01
N PHE A 112 21.66 4.21 -11.69
CA PHE A 112 21.71 4.19 -13.16
C PHE A 112 21.62 2.76 -13.71
N GLU A 113 22.23 1.78 -13.04
CA GLU A 113 22.19 0.37 -13.46
C GLU A 113 20.77 -0.20 -13.38
N GLN A 114 20.04 0.14 -12.31
CA GLN A 114 18.66 -0.28 -12.12
C GLN A 114 17.76 0.32 -13.18
N LEU A 115 17.94 1.62 -13.48
CA LEU A 115 17.17 2.31 -14.51
C LEU A 115 17.47 1.79 -15.92
N ALA A 116 18.75 1.54 -16.22
CA ALA A 116 19.23 0.97 -17.48
C ALA A 116 18.70 -0.44 -17.76
N SER A 117 18.36 -1.18 -16.69
CA SER A 117 17.79 -2.53 -16.76
C SER A 117 16.26 -2.53 -16.93
N LYS A 118 15.61 -1.36 -16.90
CA LYS A 118 14.16 -1.22 -17.13
C LYS A 118 13.86 -0.94 -18.60
N ASN A 119 12.61 -1.19 -18.99
CA ASN A 119 12.08 -0.87 -20.32
C ASN A 119 11.22 0.39 -20.31
N THR A 120 10.87 0.85 -21.50
CA THR A 120 10.00 2.01 -21.74
C THR A 120 8.60 1.78 -21.16
N GLU A 121 8.08 0.55 -21.21
CA GLU A 121 6.80 0.20 -20.58
C GLU A 121 6.80 0.42 -19.07
N TYR A 122 7.86 0.02 -18.36
CA TYR A 122 7.99 0.25 -16.92
C TYR A 122 8.01 1.73 -16.59
N LEU A 123 8.71 2.55 -17.39
CA LEU A 123 8.68 4.01 -17.20
C LEU A 123 7.27 4.55 -17.34
N ARG A 124 6.53 4.10 -18.38
CA ARG A 124 5.12 4.46 -18.62
C ARG A 124 4.21 4.12 -17.45
N GLU A 125 4.39 2.94 -16.87
CA GLU A 125 3.63 2.48 -15.71
C GLU A 125 3.93 3.31 -14.46
N VAL A 126 5.21 3.53 -14.14
CA VAL A 126 5.63 4.23 -12.90
C VAL A 126 5.37 5.73 -12.97
N LEU A 127 5.62 6.35 -14.11
CA LEU A 127 5.55 7.81 -14.24
C LEU A 127 4.15 8.27 -14.68
N GLY A 128 3.37 7.42 -15.36
CA GLY A 128 2.00 7.72 -15.78
C GLY A 128 1.90 8.98 -16.63
N ALA A 129 0.90 9.84 -16.37
CA ALA A 129 0.72 11.11 -17.09
C ALA A 129 1.88 12.12 -16.95
N VAL A 130 2.84 11.88 -16.04
CA VAL A 130 4.04 12.72 -15.92
C VAL A 130 4.98 12.51 -17.11
N ILE A 131 4.84 11.38 -17.83
CA ILE A 131 5.66 11.06 -19.01
C ILE A 131 5.39 11.95 -20.22
N GLU A 132 4.23 12.61 -20.32
CA GLU A 132 3.93 13.50 -21.46
C GLU A 132 4.91 14.67 -21.59
N ARG A 133 5.66 14.99 -20.52
CA ARG A 133 6.68 16.04 -20.49
C ARG A 133 8.11 15.48 -20.50
N LEU A 134 8.26 14.17 -20.55
CA LEU A 134 9.54 13.49 -20.48
C LEU A 134 10.24 13.55 -21.83
N ALA A 135 11.55 13.78 -21.82
CA ALA A 135 12.36 13.54 -22.99
C ALA A 135 12.29 12.03 -23.34
N ASP A 136 12.24 11.73 -24.64
CA ASP A 136 12.27 10.41 -25.26
C ASP A 136 12.70 9.27 -24.31
N GLU A 137 11.78 8.35 -24.01
CA GLU A 137 11.95 7.28 -23.02
C GLU A 137 13.16 6.38 -23.36
N ASP A 138 13.38 6.13 -24.65
CA ASP A 138 14.53 5.36 -25.13
C ASP A 138 15.85 6.09 -24.87
N ALA A 139 15.86 7.41 -25.04
CA ALA A 139 17.05 8.24 -24.78
C ALA A 139 17.42 8.25 -23.30
N ILE A 140 16.44 8.14 -22.39
CA ILE A 140 16.66 8.03 -20.94
C ILE A 140 17.33 6.71 -20.58
N ILE A 141 16.83 5.59 -21.13
CA ILE A 141 17.39 4.26 -20.87
C ILE A 141 18.82 4.18 -21.41
N GLN A 142 19.06 4.69 -22.63
CA GLN A 142 20.42 4.75 -23.20
C GLN A 142 21.37 5.63 -22.36
N GLN A 143 20.91 6.79 -21.88
CA GLN A 143 21.74 7.62 -21.00
C GLN A 143 22.02 6.93 -19.66
N ALA A 144 21.03 6.24 -19.09
CA ALA A 144 21.23 5.46 -17.88
C ALA A 144 22.30 4.39 -18.07
N GLN A 145 22.30 3.69 -19.21
CA GLN A 145 23.34 2.71 -19.57
C GLN A 145 24.72 3.38 -19.63
N LEU A 146 24.85 4.50 -20.33
CA LEU A 146 26.11 5.23 -20.41
C LEU A 146 26.65 5.66 -19.04
N PHE A 147 25.77 6.11 -18.14
CA PHE A 147 26.19 6.49 -16.79
C PHE A 147 26.53 5.27 -15.92
N ALA A 148 25.87 4.13 -16.12
CA ALA A 148 26.20 2.87 -15.46
C ALA A 148 27.60 2.39 -15.90
N ASP A 149 27.88 2.39 -17.20
CA ASP A 149 29.18 1.99 -17.75
C ASP A 149 30.31 2.91 -17.25
N GLN A 150 30.07 4.23 -17.22
CA GLN A 150 31.03 5.19 -16.67
C GLN A 150 31.29 5.03 -15.17
N LYS A 151 30.28 4.55 -14.42
CA LYS A 151 30.42 4.27 -12.99
C LYS A 151 31.28 3.03 -12.78
N GLN A 152 31.04 1.97 -13.55
CA GLN A 152 31.83 0.74 -13.53
C GLN A 152 33.28 0.97 -13.95
N SER A 153 33.51 1.76 -15.00
CA SER A 153 34.87 2.07 -15.49
C SER A 153 35.70 2.93 -14.53
N LYS A 154 35.07 3.61 -13.57
CA LYS A 154 35.75 4.42 -12.53
C LYS A 154 35.95 3.64 -11.23
N ALA A 155 35.27 2.51 -11.07
CA ALA A 155 35.33 1.67 -9.89
C ALA A 155 36.37 0.54 -10.03
N GLY A 156 36.72 0.14 -11.25
CA GLY A 156 37.86 -0.74 -11.56
C GLY A 156 39.16 0.03 -11.79
#